data_AF-A0A1F9SEM9-F1
#
_entry.id   AF-A0A1F9SEM9-F1
#
_cell.length_a   1.000
_cell.length_b   1.000
_cell.length_c   1.000
_cell.angle_alpha   90.00
_cell.angle_beta   90.00
_cell.angle_gamma   90.00
#
_symmetry.space_group_name_H-M   'P 1'
#
loop_
_entity.id
_entity.type
_entity.pdbx_description
1 polymer ?
#
loop_
_entity_poly.entity_id
_entity_poly.type
_entity_poly.pdbx_seq_one_letter_code
_entity_poly.pdbx_strand_id
1 'polypeptide(L)'
;MTFQKKYLLVLFAALALSGSACSSPRTQIALKKAHLVEHKVYYVPADQFKTAQFAPPPAAGSREQEADLAAIMAWQNKRTEADCEKARVTAKAEIDFLWGKASPFPEPAPEEFNKFVERLALDLEEAVTNMKKRWARPRPFKAYPGQAEPCIKKSSGFSYPSGHSSFSRVFANVMADVVPARREEFLARADEIALDRVIGGVHFPTDIAAGKVFGDLYHAELLKSEAYRADVERMKALLLK
;
A
#
# COMPACT_ATOMS: atom_id res chain seq x y z
N MET A 1 -11.59 -9.55 76.55
CA MET A 1 -10.15 -9.81 76.32
C MET A 1 -9.69 -8.84 75.21
N THR A 2 -9.17 -7.66 75.59
CA THR A 2 -7.72 -7.26 75.50
C THR A 2 -7.28 -7.05 74.04
N PHE A 3 -6.86 -5.89 73.50
CA PHE A 3 -6.12 -4.67 73.93
C PHE A 3 -6.30 -3.59 72.80
N GLN A 4 -6.68 -2.31 73.00
CA GLN A 4 -5.86 -1.09 73.25
C GLN A 4 -4.65 -0.87 72.28
N LYS A 5 -4.45 0.23 71.52
CA LYS A 5 -4.20 1.69 71.79
C LYS A 5 -4.15 2.44 70.42
N LYS A 6 -4.59 3.70 70.16
CA LYS A 6 -4.36 5.07 70.71
C LYS A 6 -3.13 5.83 70.13
N TYR A 7 -3.41 7.01 69.53
CA TYR A 7 -2.58 8.24 69.28
C TYR A 7 -1.39 8.10 68.30
N LEU A 8 -0.79 9.10 67.62
CA LEU A 8 -0.74 10.58 67.57
C LEU A 8 0.02 10.91 66.23
N LEU A 9 -0.46 11.74 65.32
CA LEU A 9 -0.04 13.14 65.06
C LEU A 9 1.47 13.46 65.04
N VAL A 10 1.93 14.09 63.93
CA VAL A 10 2.93 15.19 63.75
C VAL A 10 4.04 14.96 62.70
N LEU A 11 3.93 15.80 61.64
CA LEU A 11 4.90 16.57 60.81
C LEU A 11 6.41 16.25 60.77
N PHE A 12 6.97 16.38 59.55
CA PHE A 12 8.04 17.32 59.07
C PHE A 12 8.64 16.71 57.76
N ALA A 13 9.06 17.40 56.71
CA ALA A 13 9.30 18.81 56.43
C ALA A 13 9.22 19.02 54.90
N ALA A 14 8.84 20.23 54.48
CA ALA A 14 9.05 20.70 53.12
C ALA A 14 10.54 21.00 52.89
N LEU A 15 11.10 20.52 51.78
CA LEU A 15 12.23 21.18 51.12
C LEU A 15 11.80 21.52 49.69
N ALA A 16 11.55 22.81 49.47
CA ALA A 16 11.42 23.39 48.14
C ALA A 16 12.82 23.70 47.62
N LEU A 17 13.20 23.15 46.47
CA LEU A 17 14.23 23.71 45.60
C LEU A 17 13.82 23.52 44.14
N SER A 18 13.33 24.62 43.57
CA SER A 18 13.56 25.10 42.20
C SER A 18 13.55 24.07 41.06
N GLY A 19 12.45 24.08 40.30
CA GLY A 19 12.38 23.50 38.96
C GLY A 19 11.21 24.11 38.20
N SER A 20 11.42 25.30 37.65
CA SER A 20 10.47 26.00 36.79
C SER A 20 9.99 25.10 35.66
N ALA A 21 8.70 24.75 35.66
CA ALA A 21 8.01 24.31 34.47
C ALA A 21 6.66 25.04 34.40
N CYS A 22 6.70 26.23 33.82
CA CYS A 22 5.51 26.89 33.30
C CYS A 22 4.79 25.92 32.35
N SER A 23 3.71 25.30 32.80
CA SER A 23 2.77 24.61 31.94
C SER A 23 2.00 25.66 31.13
N SER A 24 2.55 26.02 29.96
CA SER A 24 1.87 26.92 29.04
C SER A 24 0.55 26.28 28.55
N PRO A 25 -0.54 27.04 28.37
CA PRO A 25 -1.81 26.53 27.84
C PRO A 25 -1.77 26.11 26.35
N ARG A 26 -0.59 26.09 25.71
CA ARG A 26 -0.45 25.83 24.27
C ARG A 26 -0.59 24.37 23.86
N THR A 27 -0.51 23.43 24.81
CA THR A 27 -0.42 22.00 24.47
C THR A 27 -1.77 21.36 24.11
N GLN A 28 -2.90 22.01 24.38
CA GLN A 28 -4.23 21.46 24.02
C GLN A 28 -4.78 21.96 22.67
N ILE A 29 -4.19 22.99 22.05
CA ILE A 29 -4.64 23.51 20.75
C ILE A 29 -3.93 22.81 19.57
N ALA A 30 -2.73 22.25 19.79
CA ALA A 30 -1.96 21.59 18.74
C ALA A 30 -2.53 20.22 18.30
N LEU A 31 -3.27 19.52 19.17
CA LEU A 31 -3.85 18.20 18.86
C LEU A 31 -5.07 18.25 17.92
N LYS A 32 -5.70 19.42 17.73
CA LYS A 32 -6.82 19.57 16.77
C LYS A 32 -6.39 20.02 15.38
N LYS A 33 -5.21 20.64 15.21
CA LYS A 33 -4.70 21.05 13.88
C LYS A 33 -4.05 19.92 13.09
N ALA A 34 -3.61 18.85 13.76
CA ALA A 34 -3.04 17.68 13.10
C ALA A 34 -4.06 16.82 12.33
N HIS A 35 -5.35 17.16 12.38
CA HIS A 35 -6.41 16.44 11.65
C HIS A 35 -6.95 17.22 10.43
N LEU A 36 -6.32 18.34 10.07
CA LEU A 36 -6.72 19.21 8.96
C LEU A 36 -5.51 19.62 8.10
N VAL A 37 -4.58 18.70 7.83
CA VAL A 37 -3.84 18.82 6.58
C VAL A 37 -4.77 18.21 5.54
N GLU A 38 -5.50 19.06 4.83
CA GLU A 38 -6.22 18.69 3.64
C GLU A 38 -5.23 17.97 2.72
N HIS A 39 -5.34 16.65 2.61
CA HIS A 39 -4.49 15.87 1.72
C HIS A 39 -4.73 16.41 0.31
N LYS A 40 -3.69 17.00 -0.28
CA LYS A 40 -3.77 17.55 -1.64
C LYS A 40 -4.02 16.39 -2.61
N VAL A 41 -5.22 16.35 -3.18
CA VAL A 41 -5.57 15.43 -4.27
C VAL A 41 -4.98 15.96 -5.58
N TYR A 42 -4.28 15.09 -6.32
CA TYR A 42 -3.66 15.48 -7.60
C TYR A 42 -4.52 15.13 -8.81
N TYR A 43 -5.14 13.95 -8.81
CA TYR A 43 -5.87 13.38 -9.94
C TYR A 43 -7.21 12.79 -9.52
N VAL A 44 -7.22 11.92 -8.50
CA VAL A 44 -8.39 11.09 -8.17
C VAL A 44 -8.64 11.14 -6.66
N PRO A 45 -9.78 11.68 -6.20
CA PRO A 45 -10.12 11.68 -4.78
C PRO A 45 -10.25 10.25 -4.26
N ALA A 46 -9.51 9.91 -3.19
CA ALA A 46 -9.48 8.56 -2.65
C ALA A 46 -10.77 8.14 -1.92
N ASP A 47 -11.56 9.12 -1.47
CA ASP A 47 -12.74 8.92 -0.62
C ASP A 47 -13.87 8.13 -1.30
N GLN A 48 -13.97 8.21 -2.62
CA GLN A 48 -14.95 7.43 -3.38
C GLN A 48 -14.73 5.91 -3.22
N PHE A 49 -13.48 5.48 -2.97
CA PHE A 49 -13.15 4.07 -2.82
C PHE A 49 -13.47 3.51 -1.43
N LYS A 50 -13.91 4.36 -0.48
CA LYS A 50 -14.49 3.89 0.79
C LYS A 50 -15.79 3.11 0.55
N THR A 51 -16.54 3.46 -0.50
CA THR A 51 -17.89 2.94 -0.76
C THR A 51 -18.09 2.39 -2.17
N ALA A 52 -17.12 2.55 -3.08
CA ALA A 52 -17.17 2.03 -4.45
C ALA A 52 -17.66 0.58 -4.52
N GLN A 53 -18.50 0.27 -5.52
CA GLN A 53 -18.97 -1.09 -5.74
C GLN A 53 -17.79 -1.96 -6.16
N PHE A 54 -17.51 -3.00 -5.37
CA PHE A 54 -16.35 -3.85 -5.56
C PHE A 54 -16.62 -5.22 -4.93
N ALA A 55 -16.14 -6.29 -5.57
CA ALA A 55 -16.35 -7.65 -5.06
C ALA A 55 -15.70 -7.81 -3.67
N PRO A 56 -16.32 -8.55 -2.73
CA PRO A 56 -15.66 -8.91 -1.49
C PRO A 56 -14.52 -9.91 -1.73
N PRO A 57 -13.57 -10.06 -0.78
CA PRO A 57 -12.69 -11.22 -0.77
C PRO A 57 -13.50 -12.53 -0.60
N PRO A 58 -12.94 -13.69 -0.95
CA PRO A 58 -13.55 -14.99 -0.67
C PRO A 58 -14.03 -15.11 0.77
N ALA A 59 -15.25 -15.64 0.94
CA ALA A 59 -15.84 -15.86 2.25
C ALA A 59 -15.08 -16.96 3.01
N ALA A 60 -15.11 -16.92 4.34
CA ALA A 60 -14.50 -17.95 5.16
C ALA A 60 -15.17 -19.31 4.92
N GLY A 61 -14.37 -20.37 4.72
CA GLY A 61 -14.85 -21.72 4.40
C GLY A 61 -15.39 -21.89 2.98
N SER A 62 -15.26 -20.89 2.10
CA SER A 62 -15.65 -21.02 0.70
C SER A 62 -14.64 -21.82 -0.12
N ARG A 63 -15.11 -22.42 -1.21
CA ARG A 63 -14.25 -23.12 -2.18
C ARG A 63 -13.17 -22.20 -2.76
N GLU A 64 -13.47 -20.92 -2.92
CA GLU A 64 -12.53 -19.90 -3.40
C GLU A 64 -11.43 -19.63 -2.37
N GLN A 65 -11.74 -19.61 -1.08
CA GLN A 65 -10.74 -19.48 -0.02
C GLN A 65 -9.84 -20.72 0.05
N GLU A 66 -10.42 -21.92 -0.10
CA GLU A 66 -9.66 -23.17 -0.16
C GLU A 66 -8.72 -23.20 -1.37
N ALA A 67 -9.19 -22.77 -2.54
CA ALA A 67 -8.38 -22.66 -3.74
C ALA A 67 -7.24 -21.64 -3.58
N ASP A 68 -7.50 -20.51 -2.92
CA ASP A 68 -6.47 -19.51 -2.59
C ASP A 68 -5.36 -20.11 -1.72
N LEU A 69 -5.71 -20.84 -0.65
CA LEU A 69 -4.73 -21.51 0.21
C LEU A 69 -3.97 -22.59 -0.56
N ALA A 70 -4.66 -23.42 -1.34
CA ALA A 70 -4.05 -24.46 -2.15
C ALA A 70 -3.01 -23.88 -3.13
N ALA A 71 -3.30 -22.74 -3.75
CA ALA A 71 -2.37 -22.06 -4.64
C ALA A 71 -1.13 -21.53 -3.90
N ILE A 72 -1.29 -20.99 -2.68
CA ILE A 72 -0.16 -20.57 -1.83
C ILE A 72 0.73 -21.76 -1.50
N MET A 73 0.15 -22.87 -1.06
CA MET A 73 0.89 -24.08 -0.73
C MET A 73 1.58 -24.68 -1.95
N ALA A 74 0.91 -24.69 -3.11
CA ALA A 74 1.48 -25.16 -4.36
C ALA A 74 2.71 -24.34 -4.78
N TRP A 75 2.66 -23.01 -4.67
CA TRP A 75 3.83 -22.17 -4.92
C TRP A 75 4.92 -22.35 -3.87
N GLN A 76 4.56 -22.39 -2.59
CA GLN A 76 5.52 -22.60 -1.51
C GLN A 76 6.31 -23.90 -1.68
N ASN A 77 5.67 -24.97 -2.12
CA ASN A 77 6.29 -26.28 -2.28
C ASN A 77 7.20 -26.40 -3.51
N LYS A 78 7.03 -25.53 -4.52
CA LYS A 78 7.79 -25.60 -5.79
C LYS A 78 8.72 -24.42 -6.05
N ARG A 79 8.52 -23.28 -5.38
CA ARG A 79 9.33 -22.07 -5.59
C ARG A 79 10.78 -22.34 -5.21
N THR A 80 11.69 -21.81 -6.00
CA THR A 80 13.13 -21.85 -5.79
C THR A 80 13.60 -20.60 -5.06
N GLU A 81 14.86 -20.59 -4.61
CA GLU A 81 15.46 -19.36 -4.05
C GLU A 81 15.55 -18.25 -5.11
N ALA A 82 15.72 -18.59 -6.39
CA ALA A 82 15.72 -17.61 -7.48
C ALA A 82 14.33 -16.93 -7.62
N ASP A 83 13.25 -17.70 -7.49
CA ASP A 83 11.89 -17.14 -7.47
C ASP A 83 11.69 -16.20 -6.28
N CYS A 84 12.18 -16.59 -5.11
CA CYS A 84 12.12 -15.76 -3.91
C CYS A 84 12.95 -14.48 -4.04
N GLU A 85 14.13 -14.55 -4.65
CA GLU A 85 14.96 -13.37 -4.88
C GLU A 85 14.31 -12.40 -5.87
N LYS A 86 13.77 -12.92 -6.98
CA LYS A 86 12.95 -12.11 -7.90
C LYS A 86 11.80 -11.43 -7.16
N ALA A 87 11.08 -12.17 -6.32
CA ALA A 87 9.97 -11.63 -5.53
C ALA A 87 10.42 -10.60 -4.48
N ARG A 88 11.65 -10.67 -3.95
CA ARG A 88 12.23 -9.64 -3.07
C ARG A 88 12.55 -8.37 -3.82
N VAL A 89 13.07 -8.47 -5.04
CA VAL A 89 13.32 -7.31 -5.91
C VAL A 89 12.02 -6.59 -6.23
N THR A 90 11.01 -7.30 -6.72
CA THR A 90 9.70 -6.69 -7.07
C THR A 90 8.91 -6.23 -5.84
N ALA A 91 9.23 -6.73 -4.63
CA ALA A 91 8.63 -6.26 -3.38
C ALA A 91 8.97 -4.80 -3.04
N LYS A 92 10.10 -4.27 -3.53
CA LYS A 92 10.56 -2.92 -3.20
C LYS A 92 9.60 -1.82 -3.68
N ALA A 93 8.76 -2.12 -4.69
CA ALA A 93 7.73 -1.22 -5.21
C ALA A 93 8.25 0.15 -5.68
N GLU A 94 9.53 0.24 -6.04
CA GLU A 94 10.13 1.43 -6.63
C GLU A 94 9.83 1.47 -8.13
N ILE A 95 9.51 2.65 -8.67
CA ILE A 95 9.12 2.83 -10.09
C ILE A 95 10.24 2.40 -11.05
N ASP A 96 11.49 2.61 -10.64
CA ASP A 96 12.67 2.17 -11.37
C ASP A 96 12.66 0.65 -11.64
N PHE A 97 12.00 -0.14 -10.79
CA PHE A 97 11.91 -1.60 -10.92
C PHE A 97 10.68 -2.09 -11.71
N LEU A 98 9.75 -1.19 -12.04
CA LEU A 98 8.67 -1.53 -12.97
C LEU A 98 9.27 -1.79 -14.36
N TRP A 99 10.15 -0.90 -14.84
CA TRP A 99 10.62 -0.93 -16.23
C TRP A 99 12.13 -1.12 -16.39
N GLY A 100 12.96 -0.72 -15.41
CA GLY A 100 14.42 -0.80 -15.51
C GLY A 100 14.92 -0.26 -16.86
N LYS A 101 15.75 -1.06 -17.54
CA LYS A 101 16.28 -0.75 -18.88
C LYS A 101 15.22 -0.59 -19.99
N ALA A 102 13.99 -1.05 -19.74
CA ALA A 102 12.89 -0.89 -20.67
C ALA A 102 12.15 0.46 -20.46
N SER A 103 12.60 1.33 -19.56
CA SER A 103 12.04 2.66 -19.42
C SER A 103 12.06 3.41 -20.76
N PRO A 104 10.95 4.03 -21.20
CA PRO A 104 10.95 4.85 -22.40
C PRO A 104 11.49 6.28 -22.15
N PHE A 105 11.94 6.58 -20.94
CA PHE A 105 12.50 7.86 -20.54
C PHE A 105 14.03 7.80 -20.46
N PRO A 106 14.75 8.94 -20.61
CA PRO A 106 16.19 9.01 -20.39
C PRO A 106 16.64 8.49 -19.01
N GLU A 107 17.90 8.07 -18.92
CA GLU A 107 18.57 7.79 -17.64
C GLU A 107 19.61 8.90 -17.35
N PRO A 108 19.50 9.64 -16.23
CA PRO A 108 18.46 9.56 -15.21
C PRO A 108 17.10 10.07 -15.69
N ALA A 109 16.03 9.57 -15.08
CA ALA A 109 14.66 9.95 -15.45
C ALA A 109 14.42 11.47 -15.27
N PRO A 110 13.69 12.13 -16.18
CA PRO A 110 13.38 13.54 -16.07
C PRO A 110 12.68 13.86 -14.74
N GLU A 111 13.05 14.98 -14.10
CA GLU A 111 12.48 15.39 -12.81
C GLU A 111 10.95 15.50 -12.86
N GLU A 112 10.42 15.96 -13.99
CA GLU A 112 8.97 16.10 -14.19
C GLU A 112 8.25 14.75 -14.27
N PHE A 113 8.90 13.72 -14.83
CA PHE A 113 8.39 12.34 -14.77
C PHE A 113 8.36 11.81 -13.33
N ASN A 114 9.43 12.03 -12.57
CA ASN A 114 9.49 11.61 -11.16
C ASN A 114 8.38 12.28 -10.34
N LYS A 115 8.14 13.58 -10.53
CA LYS A 115 7.04 14.32 -9.90
C LYS A 115 5.66 13.85 -10.34
N PHE A 116 5.47 13.48 -11.60
CA PHE A 116 4.22 12.91 -12.08
C PHE A 116 3.91 11.59 -11.37
N VAL A 117 4.90 10.72 -11.33
CA VAL A 117 4.83 9.41 -10.70
C VAL A 117 4.58 9.52 -9.18
N GLU A 118 5.25 10.43 -8.48
CA GLU A 118 5.04 10.67 -7.04
C GLU A 118 3.60 11.09 -6.76
N ARG A 119 3.07 12.06 -7.51
CA ARG A 119 1.68 12.53 -7.38
C ARG A 119 0.68 11.39 -7.59
N LEU A 120 0.91 10.57 -8.61
CA LEU A 120 0.08 9.41 -8.90
C LEU A 120 0.12 8.39 -7.77
N ALA A 121 1.30 8.11 -7.22
CA ALA A 121 1.49 7.16 -6.13
C ALA A 121 0.80 7.62 -4.84
N LEU A 122 0.83 8.92 -4.52
CA LEU A 122 0.20 9.48 -3.33
C LEU A 122 -1.32 9.29 -3.34
N ASP A 123 -2.00 9.69 -4.42
CA ASP A 123 -3.46 9.50 -4.52
C ASP A 123 -3.84 8.00 -4.51
N LEU A 124 -3.06 7.17 -5.22
CA LEU A 124 -3.34 5.73 -5.31
C LEU A 124 -3.13 5.01 -3.97
N GLU A 125 -2.11 5.36 -3.19
CA GLU A 125 -1.87 4.77 -1.86
C GLU A 125 -3.06 4.99 -0.93
N GLU A 126 -3.65 6.18 -0.94
CA GLU A 126 -4.82 6.50 -0.12
C GLU A 126 -6.05 5.71 -0.60
N ALA A 127 -6.26 5.62 -1.91
CA ALA A 127 -7.35 4.85 -2.51
C ALA A 127 -7.26 3.34 -2.18
N VAL A 128 -6.08 2.75 -2.35
CA VAL A 128 -5.80 1.35 -1.98
C VAL A 128 -5.98 1.15 -0.47
N THR A 129 -5.55 2.11 0.34
CA THR A 129 -5.70 2.05 1.80
C THR A 129 -7.18 2.03 2.21
N ASN A 130 -8.02 2.85 1.59
CA ASN A 130 -9.47 2.84 1.83
C ASN A 130 -10.08 1.47 1.50
N MET A 131 -9.72 0.89 0.36
CA MET A 131 -10.14 -0.46 -0.03
C MET A 131 -9.67 -1.53 0.96
N LYS A 132 -8.42 -1.47 1.40
CA LYS A 132 -7.83 -2.42 2.36
C LYS A 132 -8.49 -2.37 3.73
N LYS A 133 -8.78 -1.16 4.23
CA LYS A 133 -9.45 -0.96 5.52
C LYS A 133 -10.88 -1.49 5.50
N ARG A 134 -11.59 -1.36 4.37
CA ARG A 134 -12.95 -1.86 4.21
C ARG A 134 -13.08 -3.36 4.40
N TRP A 135 -12.17 -4.14 3.82
CA TRP A 135 -12.25 -5.60 3.83
C TRP A 135 -11.42 -6.25 4.93
N ALA A 136 -10.37 -5.58 5.39
CA ALA A 136 -9.50 -6.00 6.49
C ALA A 136 -8.98 -7.45 6.38
N ARG A 137 -8.87 -8.00 5.16
CA ARG A 137 -8.50 -9.41 4.95
C ARG A 137 -7.10 -9.68 5.51
N PRO A 138 -6.92 -10.67 6.39
CA PRO A 138 -5.59 -11.06 6.85
C PRO A 138 -4.73 -11.60 5.69
N ARG A 139 -3.43 -11.38 5.76
CA ARG A 139 -2.43 -11.94 4.84
C ARG A 139 -2.35 -13.47 4.98
N PRO A 140 -1.88 -14.23 3.97
CA PRO A 140 -1.75 -15.69 4.07
C PRO A 140 -1.04 -16.16 5.34
N PHE A 141 0.14 -15.60 5.62
CA PHE A 141 0.94 -15.95 6.81
C PHE A 141 0.36 -15.52 8.15
N LYS A 142 -0.66 -14.64 8.16
CA LYS A 142 -1.40 -14.28 9.37
C LYS A 142 -2.64 -15.16 9.55
N ALA A 143 -3.31 -15.50 8.45
CA ALA A 143 -4.51 -16.33 8.45
C ALA A 143 -4.20 -17.81 8.72
N TYR A 144 -3.04 -18.29 8.23
CA TYR A 144 -2.63 -19.70 8.30
C TYR A 144 -1.21 -19.84 8.87
N PRO A 145 -0.98 -19.48 10.15
CA PRO A 145 0.34 -19.54 10.77
C PRO A 145 0.86 -20.98 10.79
N GLY A 146 2.13 -21.16 10.40
CA GLY A 146 2.79 -22.48 10.30
C GLY A 146 2.41 -23.30 9.06
N GLN A 147 1.50 -22.80 8.21
CA GLN A 147 1.19 -23.40 6.91
C GLN A 147 1.69 -22.51 5.77
N ALA A 148 1.23 -21.25 5.74
CA ALA A 148 1.64 -20.27 4.74
C ALA A 148 2.86 -19.48 5.24
N GLU A 149 4.03 -19.76 4.69
CA GLU A 149 5.30 -19.16 5.06
C GLU A 149 5.83 -18.27 3.93
N PRO A 150 6.02 -16.96 4.16
CA PRO A 150 6.52 -16.07 3.13
C PRO A 150 8.04 -16.18 3.01
N CYS A 151 8.57 -16.22 1.78
CA CYS A 151 10.02 -16.15 1.55
C CYS A 151 10.54 -14.72 1.35
N ILE A 152 9.65 -13.74 1.41
CA ILE A 152 9.95 -12.31 1.36
C ILE A 152 9.49 -11.60 2.64
N LYS A 153 9.91 -10.34 2.82
CA LYS A 153 9.56 -9.55 4.01
C LYS A 153 8.04 -9.49 4.23
N LYS A 154 7.61 -9.84 5.44
CA LYS A 154 6.21 -9.74 5.89
C LYS A 154 5.76 -8.28 5.90
N SER A 155 4.63 -7.98 5.23
CA SER A 155 3.98 -6.66 5.28
C SER A 155 3.01 -6.58 6.47
N SER A 156 2.93 -5.41 7.12
CA SER A 156 2.07 -5.21 8.29
C SER A 156 0.58 -5.02 7.96
N GLY A 157 0.23 -4.56 6.75
CA GLY A 157 -1.14 -4.21 6.35
C GLY A 157 -2.03 -5.38 5.88
N PHE A 158 -3.26 -5.06 5.49
CA PHE A 158 -4.26 -6.02 4.99
C PHE A 158 -3.96 -6.54 3.58
N SER A 159 -4.53 -7.69 3.24
CA SER A 159 -4.26 -8.43 2.01
C SER A 159 -5.11 -7.98 0.82
N TYR A 160 -6.37 -7.63 1.03
CA TYR A 160 -7.32 -7.44 -0.08
C TYR A 160 -7.74 -5.97 -0.28
N PRO A 161 -7.73 -5.43 -1.51
CA PRO A 161 -7.03 -5.97 -2.68
C PRO A 161 -5.50 -5.85 -2.50
N SER A 162 -4.72 -6.50 -3.35
CA SER A 162 -3.25 -6.37 -3.34
C SER A 162 -2.80 -4.97 -3.72
N GLY A 163 -1.92 -4.38 -2.89
CA GLY A 163 -1.37 -3.04 -3.14
C GLY A 163 -0.44 -3.08 -4.35
N HIS A 164 0.61 -3.90 -4.30
CA HIS A 164 1.54 -4.10 -5.42
C HIS A 164 0.84 -4.39 -6.74
N SER A 165 -0.21 -5.22 -6.74
CA SER A 165 -0.97 -5.51 -7.96
C SER A 165 -1.78 -4.31 -8.46
N SER A 166 -2.30 -3.47 -7.55
CA SER A 166 -3.03 -2.26 -7.92
C SER A 166 -2.08 -1.22 -8.51
N PHE A 167 -0.97 -0.96 -7.81
CA PHE A 167 0.07 -0.04 -8.26
C PHE A 167 0.66 -0.46 -9.60
N SER A 168 1.13 -1.70 -9.75
CA SER A 168 1.73 -2.16 -11.00
C SER A 168 0.74 -2.07 -12.16
N ARG A 169 -0.54 -2.40 -11.95
CA ARG A 169 -1.58 -2.29 -12.97
C ARG A 169 -1.87 -0.84 -13.37
N VAL A 170 -2.01 0.07 -12.41
CA VAL A 170 -2.22 1.51 -12.70
C VAL A 170 -1.02 2.06 -13.46
N PHE A 171 0.20 1.85 -12.97
CA PHE A 171 1.39 2.34 -13.66
C PHE A 171 1.53 1.76 -15.07
N ALA A 172 1.21 0.48 -15.28
CA ALA A 172 1.23 -0.10 -16.62
C ALA A 172 0.21 0.53 -17.56
N ASN A 173 -1.03 0.77 -17.09
CA ASN A 173 -2.04 1.47 -17.89
C ASN A 173 -1.62 2.91 -18.19
N VAL A 174 -1.06 3.64 -17.22
CA VAL A 174 -0.55 5.00 -17.41
C VAL A 174 0.59 5.03 -18.42
N MET A 175 1.53 4.08 -18.34
CA MET A 175 2.59 3.95 -19.33
C MET A 175 2.05 3.59 -20.71
N ALA A 176 0.98 2.81 -20.80
CA ALA A 176 0.29 2.53 -22.06
C ALA A 176 -0.42 3.77 -22.63
N ASP A 177 -0.86 4.73 -21.82
CA ASP A 177 -1.40 6.00 -22.31
C ASP A 177 -0.30 6.92 -22.87
N VAL A 178 0.91 6.82 -22.31
CA VAL A 178 2.09 7.57 -22.78
C VAL A 178 2.72 6.92 -24.01
N VAL A 179 2.87 5.59 -24.03
CA VAL A 179 3.48 4.81 -25.12
C VAL A 179 2.56 3.65 -25.54
N PRO A 180 1.48 3.93 -26.32
CA PRO A 180 0.46 2.92 -26.65
C PRO A 180 0.98 1.66 -27.32
N ALA A 181 2.02 1.78 -28.14
CA ALA A 181 2.62 0.66 -28.85
C ALA A 181 3.24 -0.41 -27.92
N ARG A 182 3.49 -0.07 -26.65
CA ARG A 182 4.12 -0.97 -25.65
C ARG A 182 3.14 -1.44 -24.58
N ARG A 183 1.83 -1.27 -24.79
CA ARG A 183 0.78 -1.63 -23.81
C ARG A 183 0.91 -3.06 -23.28
N GLU A 184 1.08 -4.03 -24.18
CA GLU A 184 1.16 -5.46 -23.80
C GLU A 184 2.38 -5.75 -22.92
N GLU A 185 3.52 -5.16 -23.27
CA GLU A 185 4.75 -5.27 -22.48
C GLU A 185 4.55 -4.72 -21.07
N PHE A 186 3.90 -3.56 -20.95
CA PHE A 186 3.62 -2.96 -19.66
C PHE A 186 2.70 -3.82 -18.79
N LEU A 187 1.61 -4.33 -19.38
CA LEU A 187 0.66 -5.16 -18.66
C LEU A 187 1.27 -6.51 -18.26
N ALA A 188 2.10 -7.13 -19.12
CA ALA A 188 2.79 -8.37 -18.82
C ALA A 188 3.71 -8.22 -17.60
N ARG A 189 4.48 -7.13 -17.55
CA ARG A 189 5.36 -6.84 -16.42
C ARG A 189 4.60 -6.56 -15.13
N ALA A 190 3.47 -5.85 -15.21
CA ALA A 190 2.61 -5.63 -14.05
C ALA A 190 2.06 -6.96 -13.50
N ASP A 191 1.74 -7.89 -14.39
CA ASP A 191 1.26 -9.23 -14.06
C ASP A 191 2.34 -10.10 -13.41
N GLU A 192 3.59 -10.01 -13.87
CA GLU A 192 4.74 -10.66 -13.22
C GLU A 192 4.92 -10.16 -11.79
N ILE A 193 4.93 -8.85 -11.58
CA ILE A 193 5.10 -8.23 -10.24
C ILE A 193 3.96 -8.66 -9.31
N ALA A 194 2.75 -8.77 -9.84
CA ALA A 194 1.60 -9.21 -9.08
C ALA A 194 1.71 -10.69 -8.70
N LEU A 195 2.14 -11.55 -9.63
CA LEU A 195 2.36 -12.98 -9.38
C LEU A 195 3.46 -13.23 -8.35
N ASP A 196 4.55 -12.46 -8.40
CA ASP A 196 5.65 -12.55 -7.44
C ASP A 196 5.18 -12.39 -5.98
N ARG A 197 4.03 -11.72 -5.74
CA ARG A 197 3.47 -11.59 -4.38
C ARG A 197 2.84 -12.89 -3.88
N VAL A 198 2.30 -13.71 -4.78
CA VAL A 198 1.78 -15.06 -4.48
C VAL A 198 2.94 -16.00 -4.26
N ILE A 199 3.94 -15.97 -5.15
CA ILE A 199 5.19 -16.74 -5.03
C ILE A 199 5.87 -16.43 -3.69
N GLY A 200 5.97 -15.15 -3.34
CA GLY A 200 6.52 -14.68 -2.07
C GLY A 200 5.67 -15.01 -0.84
N GLY A 201 4.44 -15.52 -1.00
CA GLY A 201 3.56 -15.95 0.08
C GLY A 201 2.90 -14.81 0.88
N VAL A 202 2.77 -13.61 0.31
CA VAL A 202 2.25 -12.41 1.02
C VAL A 202 0.88 -11.94 0.54
N HIS A 203 0.36 -12.51 -0.54
CA HIS A 203 -0.98 -12.24 -1.08
C HIS A 203 -1.57 -13.52 -1.65
N PHE A 204 -2.88 -13.70 -1.48
CA PHE A 204 -3.64 -14.75 -2.15
C PHE A 204 -3.86 -14.42 -3.64
N PRO A 205 -4.04 -15.42 -4.52
CA PRO A 205 -4.41 -15.19 -5.91
C PRO A 205 -5.62 -14.25 -6.11
N THR A 206 -6.67 -14.37 -5.30
CA THR A 206 -7.81 -13.46 -5.39
C THR A 206 -7.51 -12.03 -4.95
N ASP A 207 -6.52 -11.80 -4.06
CA ASP A 207 -6.06 -10.45 -3.75
C ASP A 207 -5.40 -9.81 -4.98
N ILE A 208 -4.68 -10.61 -5.77
CA ILE A 208 -4.03 -10.18 -7.01
C ILE A 208 -5.06 -9.87 -8.08
N ALA A 209 -6.00 -10.80 -8.34
CA ALA A 209 -7.07 -10.57 -9.30
C ALA A 209 -7.85 -9.29 -8.97
N ALA A 210 -8.21 -9.11 -7.69
CA ALA A 210 -8.86 -7.89 -7.22
C ALA A 210 -7.98 -6.64 -7.39
N GLY A 211 -6.68 -6.73 -7.11
CA GLY A 211 -5.76 -5.60 -7.33
C GLY A 211 -5.72 -5.15 -8.79
N LYS A 212 -5.74 -6.09 -9.75
CA LYS A 212 -5.82 -5.75 -11.19
C LYS A 212 -7.15 -5.04 -11.53
N VAL A 213 -8.27 -5.60 -11.09
CA VAL A 213 -9.60 -4.99 -11.30
C VAL A 213 -9.66 -3.60 -10.69
N PHE A 214 -9.15 -3.43 -9.48
CA PHE A 214 -9.08 -2.12 -8.83
C PHE A 214 -8.19 -1.14 -9.59
N GLY A 215 -7.03 -1.58 -10.08
CA GLY A 215 -6.15 -0.75 -10.89
C GLY A 215 -6.80 -0.28 -12.20
N ASP A 216 -7.57 -1.14 -12.87
CA ASP A 216 -8.33 -0.76 -14.07
C ASP A 216 -9.46 0.23 -13.74
N LEU A 217 -10.18 0.03 -12.63
CA LEU A 217 -11.20 0.98 -12.15
C LEU A 217 -10.59 2.35 -11.79
N TYR A 218 -9.46 2.35 -11.08
CA TYR A 218 -8.76 3.59 -10.73
C TYR A 218 -8.24 4.31 -11.98
N HIS A 219 -7.73 3.56 -12.97
CA HIS A 219 -7.31 4.13 -14.25
C HIS A 219 -8.47 4.78 -15.01
N ALA A 220 -9.66 4.17 -15.00
CA ALA A 220 -10.85 4.80 -15.55
C ALA A 220 -11.21 6.14 -14.87
N GLU A 221 -10.95 6.28 -13.56
CA GLU A 221 -11.08 7.57 -12.86
C GLU A 221 -9.97 8.56 -13.23
N LEU A 222 -8.72 8.11 -13.41
CA LEU A 222 -7.63 8.97 -13.91
C LEU A 222 -7.99 9.62 -15.25
N LEU A 223 -8.56 8.85 -16.17
CA LEU A 223 -8.96 9.33 -17.50
C LEU A 223 -9.98 10.47 -17.44
N LYS A 224 -10.73 10.64 -16.35
CA LYS A 224 -11.66 11.76 -16.15
C LYS A 224 -10.97 13.04 -15.70
N SER A 225 -9.79 12.95 -15.09
CA SER A 225 -9.02 14.09 -14.59
C SER A 225 -8.34 14.88 -15.71
N GLU A 226 -8.65 16.17 -15.83
CA GLU A 226 -7.96 17.10 -16.75
C GLU A 226 -6.46 17.22 -16.44
N ALA A 227 -6.12 17.27 -15.15
CA ALA A 227 -4.73 17.34 -14.70
C ALA A 227 -3.93 16.12 -15.14
N TYR A 228 -4.52 14.92 -15.03
CA TYR A 228 -3.91 13.67 -15.48
C TYR A 228 -3.69 13.68 -17.00
N ARG A 229 -4.73 13.99 -17.79
CA ARG A 229 -4.60 14.03 -19.26
C ARG A 229 -3.53 15.03 -19.71
N ALA A 230 -3.43 16.18 -19.06
CA ALA A 230 -2.39 17.16 -19.34
C ALA A 230 -0.98 16.65 -18.97
N ASP A 231 -0.82 15.93 -17.85
CA ASP A 231 0.45 15.29 -17.48
C ASP A 231 0.84 14.20 -18.49
N VAL A 232 -0.10 13.39 -19.00
CA VAL A 232 0.19 12.37 -20.03
C VAL A 232 0.79 13.01 -21.29
N GLU A 233 0.25 14.12 -21.78
CA GLU A 233 0.82 14.83 -22.93
C GLU A 233 2.21 15.40 -22.63
N ARG A 234 2.46 15.88 -21.41
CA ARG A 234 3.80 16.27 -20.98
C ARG A 234 4.76 15.09 -20.97
N MET A 235 4.33 13.92 -20.48
CA MET A 235 5.19 12.73 -20.45
C MET A 235 5.56 12.26 -21.86
N LYS A 236 4.66 12.36 -22.84
CA LYS A 236 4.96 12.06 -24.24
C LYS A 236 6.09 12.92 -24.82
N ALA A 237 6.20 14.18 -24.39
CA ALA A 237 7.26 15.09 -24.82
C ALA A 237 8.63 14.77 -24.20
N LEU A 238 8.68 13.94 -23.15
CA LEU A 238 9.88 13.57 -22.40
C LEU A 238 10.46 12.21 -22.79
N LEU A 239 9.86 11.51 -23.74
CA LEU A 239 10.32 10.21 -24.21
C LEU A 239 11.67 10.31 -24.90
N LEU A 240 12.44 9.21 -24.84
CA LEU A 240 13.61 9.03 -25.70
C LEU A 240 13.20 9.17 -27.16
N LYS A 241 13.98 9.96 -27.91
CA LYS A 241 13.83 10.15 -29.35
C LYS A 241 14.53 9.07 -30.13
#